data_AF-R5MHY5-F1
#
_entry.id   AF-R5MHY5-F1
#
_cell.length_a   1.000
_cell.length_b   1.000
_cell.length_c   1.000
_cell.angle_alpha   90.00
_cell.angle_beta   90.00
_cell.angle_gamma   90.00
#
_symmetry.space_group_name_H-M   'P 1'
#
loop_
_entity.id
_entity.type
_entity.pdbx_description
1 polymer ?
#
loop_
_entity_poly.entity_id
_entity_poly.type
_entity_poly.pdbx_seq_one_letter_code
_entity_poly.pdbx_strand_id
1 'polypeptide(L)'
;MKQGVFWLIDNKLLAIPFDKSKYPDGIAKSGDTYNHEKLWKYVKPQNCNKPYNYYPRGRVVKGTKNKAIVYMNPDISNEFILGIKEAFEIEGEPIIKLDFSKHYKCYLD
;
A
#
# COMPACT_ATOMS: atom_id res chain seq x y z
N MET A 1 -0.34 -15.15 -1.82
CA MET A 1 -0.50 -13.80 -1.25
C MET A 1 0.83 -13.18 -0.86
N LYS A 2 0.99 -11.90 -1.20
CA LYS A 2 2.16 -11.09 -0.90
C LYS A 2 1.76 -9.93 0.02
N GLN A 3 2.67 -9.56 0.92
CA GLN A 3 2.55 -8.31 1.67
C GLN A 3 3.05 -7.16 0.81
N GLY A 4 2.85 -5.91 1.23
CA GLY A 4 3.46 -4.75 0.57
C GLY A 4 2.62 -3.50 0.75
N VAL A 5 2.84 -2.52 -0.12
CA VAL A 5 2.26 -1.18 0.02
C VAL A 5 1.67 -0.70 -1.29
N PHE A 6 0.72 0.21 -1.22
CA PHE A 6 0.10 0.80 -2.40
C PHE A 6 -0.28 2.26 -2.20
N TRP A 7 -0.48 2.95 -3.32
CA TRP A 7 -1.00 4.31 -3.41
C TRP A 7 -2.16 4.36 -4.41
N LEU A 8 -3.06 5.30 -4.23
CA LEU A 8 -4.05 5.70 -5.23
C LEU A 8 -3.64 7.06 -5.81
N ILE A 9 -3.19 7.06 -7.06
CA ILE A 9 -2.67 8.27 -7.74
C ILE A 9 -3.58 8.55 -8.93
N ASP A 10 -4.27 9.68 -8.94
CA ASP A 10 -5.18 10.08 -10.02
C ASP A 10 -6.15 8.94 -10.42
N ASN A 11 -6.79 8.34 -9.41
CA ASN A 11 -7.68 7.17 -9.51
C ASN A 11 -7.04 5.90 -10.11
N LYS A 12 -5.71 5.79 -10.09
CA LYS A 12 -4.97 4.59 -10.51
C LYS A 12 -4.26 3.95 -9.33
N LEU A 13 -4.45 2.65 -9.17
CA LEU A 13 -3.80 1.87 -8.13
C LEU A 13 -2.33 1.61 -8.50
N LEU A 14 -1.41 2.16 -7.73
CA LEU A 14 0.00 1.79 -7.74
C LEU A 14 0.25 0.78 -6.62
N ALA A 15 0.16 -0.51 -6.92
CA ALA A 15 0.38 -1.59 -5.97
C ALA A 15 1.80 -2.16 -6.10
N ILE A 16 2.53 -2.23 -4.99
CA ILE A 16 3.90 -2.76 -4.94
C ILE A 16 3.97 -3.93 -3.94
N PRO A 17 3.79 -5.17 -4.41
CA PRO A 17 4.07 -6.38 -3.64
C PRO A 17 5.52 -6.41 -3.16
N PHE A 18 5.72 -6.91 -1.95
CA PHE A 18 7.03 -6.99 -1.33
C PHE A 18 7.92 -8.01 -2.04
N ASP A 19 9.05 -7.52 -2.51
CA ASP A 19 10.13 -8.30 -3.08
C ASP A 19 11.47 -7.79 -2.53
N LYS A 20 12.12 -8.62 -1.71
CA LYS A 20 13.38 -8.25 -1.05
C LYS A 20 14.49 -7.89 -2.05
N SER A 21 14.44 -8.42 -3.28
CA SER A 21 15.46 -8.21 -4.31
C SER A 21 15.26 -6.92 -5.10
N LYS A 22 14.01 -6.46 -5.25
CA LYS A 22 13.65 -5.39 -6.21
C LYS A 22 13.97 -3.99 -5.69
N TYR A 23 13.71 -3.72 -4.41
CA TYR A 23 13.90 -2.41 -3.78
C TYR A 23 14.53 -2.54 -2.39
N PRO A 24 15.80 -2.96 -2.28
CA PRO A 24 16.45 -3.24 -1.00
C PRO A 24 16.45 -2.02 -0.05
N ASP A 25 16.65 -0.82 -0.59
CA ASP A 25 16.63 0.42 0.19
C ASP A 25 15.22 0.86 0.59
N GLY A 26 14.18 0.31 -0.05
CA GLY A 26 12.77 0.55 0.28
C GLY A 26 12.28 -0.27 1.47
N ILE A 27 13.05 -1.25 1.93
CA ILE A 27 12.64 -2.21 2.96
C ILE A 27 12.42 -1.52 4.32
N ALA A 28 11.37 -1.93 5.02
CA ALA A 28 11.07 -1.48 6.37
C ALA A 28 12.14 -1.94 7.37
N LYS A 29 12.23 -1.27 8.53
CA LYS A 29 13.17 -1.65 9.59
C LYS A 29 12.88 -3.05 10.16
N SER A 30 11.61 -3.46 10.13
CA SER A 30 11.15 -4.75 10.62
C SER A 30 10.06 -5.33 9.72
N GLY A 31 10.02 -6.66 9.65
CA GLY A 31 9.05 -7.42 8.86
C GLY A 31 9.37 -7.48 7.37
N ASP A 32 8.68 -8.39 6.67
CA ASP A 32 8.79 -8.58 5.23
C ASP A 32 7.88 -7.62 4.48
N THR A 33 8.25 -6.33 4.49
CA THR A 33 7.46 -5.27 3.85
C THR A 33 8.31 -4.03 3.52
N TYR A 34 7.72 -3.09 2.77
CA TYR A 34 8.35 -1.81 2.46
C TYR A 34 7.92 -0.69 3.40
N ASN A 35 8.81 0.27 3.62
CA ASN A 35 8.44 1.56 4.19
C ASN A 35 7.99 2.49 3.06
N HIS A 36 6.82 3.12 3.20
CA HIS A 36 6.24 4.00 2.15
C HIS A 36 7.18 5.13 1.75
N GLU A 37 7.77 5.83 2.71
CA GLU A 37 8.67 6.95 2.47
C GLU A 37 9.94 6.53 1.72
N LYS A 38 10.59 5.46 2.19
CA LYS A 38 11.79 4.93 1.55
C LYS A 38 11.50 4.44 0.14
N LEU A 39 10.43 3.66 -0.04
CA LEU A 39 10.07 3.08 -1.33
C LEU A 39 9.65 4.15 -2.35
N TRP A 40 9.01 5.23 -1.91
CA TRP A 40 8.51 6.29 -2.78
C TRP A 40 9.60 6.92 -3.66
N LYS A 41 10.85 6.95 -3.17
CA LYS A 41 12.01 7.42 -3.94
C LYS A 41 12.21 6.65 -5.26
N TYR A 42 11.73 5.41 -5.33
CA TYR A 42 11.93 4.49 -6.45
C TYR A 42 10.67 4.28 -7.29
N VAL A 43 9.49 4.35 -6.69
CA VAL A 43 8.23 3.93 -7.35
C VAL A 43 7.31 5.08 -7.74
N LYS A 44 7.60 6.31 -7.30
CA LYS A 44 6.77 7.47 -7.67
C LYS A 44 6.74 7.65 -9.19
N PRO A 45 5.61 8.11 -9.76
CA PRO A 45 5.53 8.40 -11.19
C PRO A 45 6.62 9.36 -11.66
N GLN A 46 7.03 9.22 -12.92
CA GLN A 46 7.96 10.16 -13.55
C GLN A 46 7.40 11.59 -13.43
N ASN A 47 8.27 12.54 -13.09
CA ASN A 47 7.92 13.95 -12.83
C ASN A 47 7.01 14.20 -11.61
N CYS A 48 6.80 13.22 -10.73
CA CYS A 48 6.10 13.44 -9.47
C CYS A 48 6.99 14.20 -8.46
N ASN A 49 6.56 15.41 -8.12
CA ASN A 49 7.19 16.26 -7.10
C ASN A 49 6.53 16.16 -5.71
N LYS A 50 5.54 15.27 -5.56
CA LYS A 50 4.78 15.12 -4.32
C LYS A 50 5.48 14.16 -3.34
N PRO A 51 5.41 14.41 -2.02
CA PRO A 51 5.95 13.49 -1.02
C PRO A 51 5.13 12.19 -0.94
N TYR A 52 5.69 11.17 -0.30
CA TYR A 52 5.09 9.83 -0.20
C TYR A 52 3.72 9.81 0.47
N ASN A 53 3.44 10.81 1.32
CA ASN A 53 2.22 10.95 2.09
C ASN A 53 1.19 11.86 1.42
N TYR A 54 1.46 12.38 0.22
CA TYR A 54 0.54 13.26 -0.47
C TYR A 54 -0.73 12.52 -0.90
N TYR A 55 -0.60 11.37 -1.57
CA TYR A 55 -1.73 10.59 -2.06
C TYR A 55 -2.29 9.62 -1.01
N PRO A 56 -3.58 9.24 -1.11
CA PRO A 56 -4.14 8.13 -0.34
C PRO A 56 -3.31 6.87 -0.55
N ARG A 57 -3.09 6.13 0.53
CA ARG A 57 -2.18 4.98 0.55
C ARG A 57 -2.66 3.91 1.51
N GLY A 58 -2.12 2.72 1.32
CA GLY A 58 -2.43 1.58 2.16
C GLY A 58 -1.32 0.55 2.20
N ARG A 59 -1.59 -0.55 2.90
CA ARG A 59 -0.67 -1.65 3.13
C ARG A 59 -1.44 -2.96 3.22
N VAL A 60 -0.88 -4.00 2.59
CA VAL A 60 -1.33 -5.38 2.75
C VAL A 60 -0.36 -6.09 3.68
N VAL A 61 -0.88 -6.71 4.74
CA VAL A 61 -0.10 -7.54 5.66
C VAL A 61 -0.73 -8.92 5.84
N LYS A 62 0.10 -9.86 6.26
CA LYS A 62 -0.33 -11.21 6.60
C LYS A 62 -0.94 -11.26 7.99
N GLY A 63 -2.22 -11.59 8.07
CA GLY A 63 -2.93 -11.87 9.32
C GLY A 63 -2.84 -13.33 9.75
N THR A 64 -3.61 -13.68 10.78
CA THR A 64 -3.73 -15.05 11.28
C THR A 64 -4.41 -15.96 10.25
N LYS A 65 -4.09 -17.26 10.27
CA LYS A 65 -4.65 -18.28 9.37
C LYS A 65 -4.56 -17.89 7.87
N ASN A 66 -3.48 -17.23 7.47
CA ASN A 66 -3.26 -16.73 6.10
C ASN A 66 -4.32 -15.73 5.59
N LYS A 67 -5.10 -15.09 6.47
CA LYS A 67 -6.04 -14.05 6.04
C LYS A 67 -5.29 -12.75 5.77
N ALA A 68 -5.54 -12.12 4.62
CA ALA A 68 -4.97 -10.80 4.33
C ALA A 68 -5.67 -9.71 5.15
N ILE A 69 -4.90 -8.75 5.65
CA ILE A 69 -5.41 -7.53 6.27
C ILE A 69 -4.96 -6.36 5.40
N VAL A 70 -5.91 -5.55 4.95
CA VAL A 70 -5.68 -4.35 4.15
C VAL A 70 -5.92 -3.14 5.04
N TYR A 71 -4.86 -2.43 5.38
CA TYR A 71 -4.94 -1.11 6.01
C TYR A 71 -4.97 -0.07 4.91
N MET A 72 -5.94 0.84 4.91
CA MET A 72 -5.99 1.90 3.89
C MET A 72 -6.57 3.21 4.41
N ASN A 73 -6.13 4.30 3.78
CA ASN A 73 -6.72 5.61 3.96
C ASN A 73 -8.25 5.55 3.62
N PRO A 74 -9.12 6.24 4.39
CA PRO A 74 -10.57 6.19 4.22
C PRO A 74 -11.11 6.69 2.88
N ASP A 75 -10.37 7.54 2.17
CA ASP A 75 -10.77 8.10 0.87
C ASP A 75 -10.57 7.09 -0.28
N ILE A 76 -9.99 5.92 -0.01
CA ILE A 76 -9.86 4.85 -1.00
C ILE A 76 -11.19 4.07 -1.06
N SER A 77 -11.91 4.25 -2.17
CA SER A 77 -13.16 3.54 -2.47
C SER A 77 -12.98 2.02 -2.52
N ASN A 78 -14.05 1.30 -2.18
CA ASN A 78 -14.11 -0.16 -2.26
C ASN A 78 -13.92 -0.71 -3.69
N GLU A 79 -14.09 0.10 -4.73
CA GLU A 79 -13.86 -0.29 -6.13
C GLU A 79 -12.41 -0.77 -6.38
N PHE A 80 -11.45 -0.29 -5.59
CA PHE A 80 -10.04 -0.68 -5.72
C PHE A 80 -9.70 -2.01 -5.04
N ILE A 81 -10.62 -2.59 -4.25
CA ILE A 81 -10.37 -3.83 -3.50
C ILE A 81 -10.03 -4.98 -4.45
N LEU A 82 -10.69 -5.09 -5.59
CA LEU A 82 -10.40 -6.15 -6.56
C LEU A 82 -8.97 -6.04 -7.11
N GLY A 83 -8.56 -4.84 -7.54
CA GLY A 83 -7.20 -4.60 -8.03
C GLY A 83 -6.13 -4.82 -6.95
N ILE A 84 -6.44 -4.50 -5.69
CA ILE A 84 -5.56 -4.84 -4.56
C ILE A 84 -5.46 -6.36 -4.40
N LYS A 85 -6.57 -7.10 -4.46
CA LYS A 85 -6.55 -8.57 -4.35
C LYS A 85 -5.70 -9.19 -5.45
N GLU A 86 -5.86 -8.77 -6.69
CA GLU A 86 -5.10 -9.26 -7.84
C GLU A 86 -3.61 -8.96 -7.69
N ALA A 87 -3.24 -7.70 -7.42
CA ALA A 87 -1.84 -7.29 -7.32
C ALA A 87 -1.08 -8.02 -6.19
N PHE A 88 -1.76 -8.32 -5.08
CA PHE A 88 -1.16 -8.96 -3.91
C PHE A 88 -1.47 -10.47 -3.82
N GLU A 89 -2.03 -11.08 -4.86
CA GLU A 89 -2.36 -12.52 -4.92
C GLU A 89 -3.21 -12.98 -3.71
N ILE A 90 -4.27 -12.23 -3.40
CA ILE A 90 -5.21 -12.50 -2.30
C ILE A 90 -6.38 -13.32 -2.84
N GLU A 91 -6.43 -14.61 -2.50
CA GLU A 91 -7.44 -15.55 -3.00
C GLU A 91 -8.81 -15.40 -2.30
N GLY A 92 -8.86 -14.90 -1.07
CA GLY A 92 -10.08 -14.76 -0.27
C GLY A 92 -10.48 -13.32 0.03
N GLU A 93 -11.53 -13.14 0.84
CA GLU A 93 -11.94 -11.81 1.29
C GLU A 93 -10.98 -11.25 2.36
N PRO A 94 -10.30 -10.12 2.09
CA PRO A 94 -9.42 -9.50 3.07
C PRO A 94 -10.23 -8.86 4.20
N ILE A 95 -9.60 -8.70 5.37
CA ILE A 95 -10.12 -7.80 6.39
C ILE A 95 -9.72 -6.39 6.01
N ILE A 96 -10.71 -5.52 5.77
CA ILE A 96 -10.48 -4.11 5.51
C ILE A 96 -10.42 -3.34 6.83
N LYS A 97 -9.36 -2.56 7.02
CA LYS A 97 -9.19 -1.63 8.14
C LYS A 97 -8.95 -0.23 7.60
N LEU A 98 -9.99 0.60 7.66
CA LEU A 98 -9.87 2.03 7.36
C LEU A 98 -9.11 2.70 8.51
N ASP A 99 -8.00 3.35 8.18
CA ASP A 99 -7.12 3.97 9.17
C ASP A 99 -7.28 5.50 9.15
N PHE A 100 -7.98 6.01 10.17
CA PHE A 100 -8.25 7.44 10.37
C PHE A 100 -7.15 8.18 11.15
N SER A 101 -6.03 7.52 11.43
CA SER A 101 -4.93 8.15 12.17
C SER A 101 -4.21 9.19 11.31
N LYS A 102 -3.52 10.13 11.98
CA LYS A 102 -2.62 11.10 11.32
C LYS A 102 -1.59 10.44 10.39
N HIS A 103 -1.26 9.18 10.61
CA HIS A 103 -0.29 8.44 9.80
C HIS A 103 -0.75 8.23 8.35
N TYR A 104 -2.07 8.09 8.12
CA TYR A 104 -2.63 7.84 6.79
C TYR A 104 -3.24 9.07 6.12
N LYS A 105 -3.23 10.24 6.78
CA LYS A 105 -3.67 11.50 6.16
C LYS A 105 -2.93 11.81 4.86
N CYS A 106 -3.64 12.49 3.96
CA CYS A 106 -3.23 12.84 2.61
C CYS A 106 -3.71 14.26 2.23
N TYR A 107 -3.64 14.64 0.95
CA TYR A 107 -4.06 15.99 0.51
C TYR A 107 -5.57 16.25 0.58
N LEU A 108 -6.38 15.22 0.85
CA LEU A 108 -7.82 15.29 1.00
C LEU A 108 -8.27 15.55 2.46
N ASP A 109 -7.33 15.57 3.42
CA ASP A 109 -7.55 15.62 4.88
C ASP A 109 -7.26 16.97 5.57
#